data_AF-A0A2M9Q464-F1
#
_entry.id   AF-A0A2M9Q464-F1
#
_cell.length_a   1.000
_cell.length_b   1.000
_cell.length_c   1.000
_cell.angle_alpha   90.00
_cell.angle_beta   90.00
_cell.angle_gamma   90.00
#
_symmetry.space_group_name_H-M   'P 1'
#
loop_
_entity.id
_entity.type
_entity.pdbx_description
1 polymer ?
#
loop_
_entity_poly.entity_id
_entity_poly.type
_entity_poly.pdbx_seq_one_letter_code
_entity_poly.pdbx_strand_id
1 'polypeptide(L)'
;MMDYVYHMIPKKMTGEVLISLNEIKLIHPELYKTYSKKYSDYPERSSLLLKSIPQLNCLWNDVIFLLPLHPYYVYEALHSLGVSIKKDLMFYEIPTARLMNNKNAVYFYNKENYMGPASEIPYEEIQIIDILTYPKCLALPSDTLAYFTDEHKKGVNFGMFAHIPHILSLGNINIKGVNMINWCAPVQI
;
A
#
# COMPACT_ATOMS: atom_id res chain seq x y z
N MET A 1 18.59 9.09 -11.43
CA MET A 1 17.40 8.41 -11.98
C MET A 1 16.25 8.72 -11.02
N MET A 2 15.06 9.08 -11.52
CA MET A 2 13.93 9.38 -10.62
C MET A 2 13.16 8.09 -10.39
N ASP A 3 13.15 7.62 -9.15
CA ASP A 3 12.36 6.44 -8.76
C ASP A 3 10.94 6.83 -8.38
N TYR A 4 10.05 5.84 -8.42
CA TYR A 4 8.61 6.04 -8.21
C TYR A 4 8.07 5.03 -7.21
N VAL A 5 7.08 5.50 -6.45
CA VAL A 5 6.21 4.69 -5.59
C VAL A 5 4.78 4.88 -6.03
N TYR A 6 3.93 3.89 -5.79
CA TYR A 6 2.58 3.88 -6.37
C TYR A 6 1.51 3.91 -5.29
N HIS A 7 0.48 4.72 -5.51
CA HIS A 7 -0.69 4.78 -4.65
C HIS A 7 -1.95 4.55 -5.48
N MET A 8 -2.80 3.59 -5.08
CA MET A 8 -4.08 3.37 -5.76
C MET A 8 -4.93 4.64 -5.64
N ILE A 9 -5.46 5.15 -6.76
CA ILE A 9 -6.23 6.40 -6.75
C ILE A 9 -7.51 6.20 -5.91
N PRO A 10 -7.75 7.04 -4.88
CA PRO A 10 -8.97 6.95 -4.09
C PRO A 10 -10.20 7.21 -4.97
N LYS A 11 -11.29 6.47 -4.74
CA LYS A 11 -12.54 6.65 -5.51
C LYS A 11 -13.10 8.07 -5.46
N LYS A 12 -12.85 8.79 -4.36
CA LYS A 12 -13.26 10.18 -4.15
C LYS A 12 -12.10 10.99 -3.57
N MET A 13 -11.44 11.77 -4.41
CA MET A 13 -10.35 12.64 -3.98
C MET A 13 -10.80 14.10 -3.95
N THR A 14 -10.39 14.84 -2.93
CA THR A 14 -10.56 16.30 -2.82
C THR A 14 -9.18 16.93 -2.64
N GLY A 15 -8.85 17.93 -3.47
CA GLY A 15 -7.54 18.57 -3.47
C GLY A 15 -6.44 17.76 -4.16
N GLU A 16 -5.20 18.22 -4.00
CA GLU A 16 -4.00 17.69 -4.68
C GLU A 16 -2.99 17.10 -3.69
N VAL A 17 -3.43 16.72 -2.49
CA VAL A 17 -2.57 16.22 -1.41
C VAL A 17 -3.17 14.96 -0.82
N LEU A 18 -2.43 13.85 -0.89
CA LEU A 18 -2.74 12.65 -0.11
C LEU A 18 -2.39 12.93 1.35
N ILE A 19 -3.34 12.64 2.23
CA ILE A 19 -3.25 12.83 3.68
C ILE A 19 -3.63 11.53 4.39
N SER A 20 -3.18 11.38 5.64
CA SER A 20 -3.47 10.19 6.45
C SER A 20 -4.96 10.04 6.77
N LEU A 21 -5.40 8.82 7.12
CA LEU A 21 -6.81 8.61 7.48
C LEU A 21 -7.18 9.37 8.76
N ASN A 22 -6.25 9.54 9.70
CA ASN A 22 -6.47 10.39 10.88
C ASN A 22 -6.63 11.87 10.53
N GLU A 23 -5.88 12.40 9.56
CA GLU A 23 -6.11 13.77 9.07
C GLU A 23 -7.44 13.90 8.33
N ILE A 24 -7.83 12.91 7.50
CA ILE A 24 -9.15 12.90 6.85
C ILE A 24 -10.26 12.95 7.91
N LYS A 25 -10.09 12.24 9.04
CA LYS A 25 -11.08 12.26 10.14
C LYS A 25 -11.33 13.67 10.67
N LEU A 26 -10.30 14.51 10.72
CA LEU A 26 -10.38 15.88 11.22
C LEU A 26 -10.98 16.84 10.19
N ILE A 27 -10.59 16.71 8.92
CA ILE A 27 -10.90 17.70 7.88
C ILE A 27 -12.17 17.32 7.08
N HIS A 28 -12.39 16.03 6.84
CA HIS A 28 -13.46 15.48 6.02
C HIS A 28 -14.09 14.21 6.65
N PRO A 29 -14.83 14.33 7.75
CA PRO A 29 -15.35 13.18 8.52
C PRO A 29 -16.23 12.23 7.70
N GLU A 30 -16.94 12.72 6.68
CA GLU A 30 -17.72 11.87 5.77
C GLU A 30 -16.84 11.02 4.82
N LEU A 31 -15.72 11.56 4.36
CA LEU A 31 -14.72 10.78 3.61
C LEU A 31 -14.04 9.76 4.54
N TYR A 32 -13.78 10.13 5.79
CA TYR A 32 -13.24 9.18 6.78
C TYR A 32 -14.17 7.99 6.99
N LYS A 33 -15.48 8.20 7.16
CA LYS A 33 -16.46 7.09 7.28
C LYS A 33 -16.43 6.18 6.04
N THR A 34 -16.29 6.77 4.85
CA THR A 34 -16.20 6.02 3.60
C THR A 34 -14.93 5.16 3.55
N TYR A 35 -13.77 5.72 3.87
CA TYR A 35 -12.48 5.04 3.77
C TYR A 35 -12.16 4.11 4.94
N SER A 36 -12.72 4.35 6.12
CA SER A 36 -12.55 3.48 7.29
C SER A 36 -13.44 2.23 7.24
N LYS A 37 -14.50 2.21 6.42
CA LYS A 37 -15.41 1.05 6.26
C LYS A 37 -14.70 -0.25 5.83
N LYS A 38 -13.56 -0.17 5.15
CA LYS A 38 -12.76 -1.36 4.80
C LYS A 38 -12.14 -2.08 6.00
N TYR A 39 -12.13 -1.45 7.18
CA TYR A 39 -11.66 -2.04 8.42
C TYR A 39 -12.79 -2.64 9.27
N SER A 40 -14.05 -2.49 8.85
CA SER A 40 -15.23 -3.05 9.53
C SER A 40 -15.75 -4.34 8.87
N ASP A 41 -15.08 -4.85 7.84
CA ASP A 41 -15.51 -6.06 7.11
C ASP A 41 -15.14 -7.37 7.82
N TYR A 42 -14.23 -7.31 8.79
CA TYR A 42 -13.86 -8.42 9.66
C TYR A 42 -13.56 -7.93 11.09
N PRO A 43 -13.99 -8.64 12.16
CA PRO A 43 -13.86 -8.16 13.54
C PRO A 43 -12.44 -7.70 13.92
N GLU A 44 -11.44 -8.48 13.53
CA GLU A 44 -10.02 -8.23 13.82
C GLU A 44 -9.43 -7.03 13.05
N ARG A 45 -10.09 -6.54 11.99
CA ARG A 45 -9.56 -5.41 11.22
C ARG A 45 -9.86 -4.06 11.87
N SER A 46 -10.82 -4.01 12.79
CA SER A 46 -11.16 -2.78 13.50
C SER A 46 -10.00 -2.30 14.39
N SER A 47 -9.25 -3.23 14.99
CA SER A 47 -8.07 -2.92 15.81
C SER A 47 -6.88 -2.41 15.00
N LEU A 48 -6.86 -2.61 13.68
CA LEU A 48 -5.80 -2.07 12.81
C LEU A 48 -5.71 -0.54 12.93
N LEU A 49 -6.83 0.16 13.12
CA LEU A 49 -6.82 1.63 13.30
C LEU A 49 -6.14 2.09 14.59
N LEU A 50 -5.89 1.18 15.52
CA LEU A 50 -5.20 1.44 16.80
C LEU A 50 -3.82 0.77 16.83
N LYS A 51 -3.42 0.09 15.75
CA LYS A 51 -2.17 -0.65 15.67
C LYS A 51 -1.00 0.30 15.53
N SER A 52 -0.04 0.19 16.43
CA SER A 52 1.20 0.96 16.37
C SER A 52 2.10 0.45 15.24
N ILE A 53 2.78 1.38 14.57
CA ILE A 53 3.88 1.07 13.65
C ILE A 53 5.19 1.31 14.41
N PRO A 54 5.94 0.24 14.75
CA PRO A 54 7.22 0.40 15.44
C PRO A 54 8.20 1.22 14.58
N GLN A 55 9.19 1.84 15.24
CA GLN A 55 10.16 2.80 14.67
C GLN A 55 9.60 4.12 14.12
N LEU A 56 8.39 4.14 13.54
CA LEU A 56 7.72 5.38 13.17
C LEU A 56 7.11 6.10 14.38
N ASN A 57 6.73 5.36 15.43
CA ASN A 57 6.07 5.87 16.64
C ASN A 57 4.75 6.56 16.31
N CYS A 58 3.97 5.96 15.42
CA CYS A 58 2.64 6.43 15.01
C CYS A 58 1.68 5.24 14.89
N LEU A 59 0.41 5.52 14.60
CA LEU A 59 -0.60 4.50 14.33
C LEU A 59 -0.64 4.15 12.84
N TRP A 60 -1.21 2.99 12.54
CA TRP A 60 -1.45 2.47 11.20
C TRP A 60 -2.20 3.45 10.29
N ASN A 61 -3.11 4.24 10.86
CA ASN A 61 -3.92 5.23 10.16
C ASN A 61 -3.29 6.63 10.06
N ASP A 62 -2.06 6.81 10.56
CA ASP A 62 -1.26 8.04 10.42
C ASP A 62 -0.38 8.04 9.17
N VAL A 63 -0.19 6.89 8.51
CA VAL A 63 0.70 6.78 7.34
C VAL A 63 -0.07 6.60 6.05
N ILE A 64 0.57 6.99 4.95
CA ILE A 64 0.13 6.68 3.59
C ILE A 64 0.89 5.42 3.14
N PHE A 65 0.13 4.41 2.71
CA PHE A 65 0.65 3.14 2.20
C PHE A 65 0.94 3.25 0.71
N LEU A 66 2.15 2.89 0.32
CA LEU A 66 2.64 3.01 -1.04
C LEU A 66 3.27 1.70 -1.48
N LEU A 67 3.07 1.36 -2.74
CA LEU A 67 3.65 0.19 -3.37
C LEU A 67 5.05 0.55 -3.92
N PRO A 68 6.13 -0.17 -3.53
CA PRO A 68 7.48 0.06 -4.03
C PRO A 68 7.78 -0.61 -5.39
N LEU A 69 6.78 -1.25 -6.00
CA LEU A 69 6.86 -1.88 -7.33
C LEU A 69 5.75 -1.37 -8.26
N HIS A 70 5.96 -1.47 -9.56
CA HIS A 70 4.96 -1.08 -10.55
C HIS A 70 3.71 -1.98 -10.43
N PRO A 71 2.48 -1.44 -10.35
CA PRO A 71 1.27 -2.21 -10.06
C PRO A 71 0.93 -3.27 -11.13
N TYR A 72 1.53 -3.16 -12.32
CA TYR A 72 1.48 -4.19 -13.38
C TYR A 72 1.91 -5.57 -12.93
N TYR A 73 2.94 -5.70 -12.08
CA TYR A 73 3.37 -7.04 -11.65
C TYR A 73 2.32 -7.74 -10.77
N VAL A 74 1.53 -6.98 -10.01
CA VAL A 74 0.39 -7.52 -9.25
C VAL A 74 -0.73 -7.92 -10.21
N TYR A 75 -1.05 -7.06 -11.18
CA TYR A 75 -2.06 -7.34 -12.21
C TYR A 75 -1.72 -8.62 -13.00
N GLU A 76 -0.51 -8.70 -13.52
CA GLU A 76 -0.02 -9.80 -14.35
C GLU A 76 -0.09 -11.13 -13.60
N ALA A 77 0.38 -11.18 -12.35
CA ALA A 77 0.35 -12.40 -11.55
C ALA A 77 -1.07 -12.89 -11.29
N LEU A 78 -1.99 -12.00 -10.91
CA LEU A 78 -3.40 -12.35 -10.70
C LEU A 78 -4.07 -12.79 -12.03
N HIS A 79 -3.83 -12.06 -13.10
CA HIS A 79 -4.38 -12.36 -14.43
C HIS A 79 -3.90 -13.71 -14.95
N SER A 80 -2.60 -14.01 -14.80
CA SER A 80 -2.00 -15.26 -15.28
C SER A 80 -2.49 -16.49 -14.52
N LEU A 81 -2.93 -16.31 -13.26
CA LEU A 81 -3.58 -17.34 -12.47
C LEU A 81 -5.08 -17.53 -12.81
N GLY A 82 -5.64 -16.72 -13.71
CA GLY A 82 -7.07 -16.77 -14.05
C GLY A 82 -7.99 -16.10 -13.02
N VAL A 83 -7.44 -15.28 -12.11
CA VAL A 83 -8.22 -14.55 -11.11
C VAL A 83 -9.05 -13.49 -11.82
N SER A 84 -10.35 -13.43 -11.53
CA SER A 84 -11.23 -12.37 -12.05
C SER A 84 -10.89 -11.04 -11.37
N ILE A 85 -10.23 -10.15 -12.11
CA ILE A 85 -9.75 -8.86 -11.61
C ILE A 85 -10.25 -7.70 -12.47
N LYS A 86 -10.37 -6.52 -11.85
CA LYS A 86 -10.73 -5.28 -12.54
C LYS A 86 -9.60 -4.80 -13.45
N LYS A 87 -9.89 -4.25 -14.63
CA LYS A 87 -8.86 -3.76 -15.55
C LYS A 87 -8.68 -2.25 -15.52
N ASP A 88 -9.48 -1.54 -14.75
CA ASP A 88 -9.57 -0.07 -14.69
C ASP A 88 -9.02 0.52 -13.38
N LEU A 89 -8.22 -0.24 -12.62
CA LEU A 89 -7.59 0.30 -11.41
C LEU A 89 -6.46 1.25 -11.79
N MET A 90 -6.61 2.50 -11.35
CA MET A 90 -5.64 3.57 -11.57
C MET A 90 -4.75 3.77 -10.35
N PHE A 91 -3.49 4.11 -10.61
CA PHE A 91 -2.49 4.43 -9.59
C PHE A 91 -1.82 5.76 -9.92
N TYR A 92 -1.53 6.54 -8.88
CA TYR A 92 -0.57 7.63 -8.98
C TYR A 92 0.84 7.03 -9.05
N GLU A 93 1.63 7.47 -10.02
CA GLU A 93 3.06 7.15 -10.14
C GLU A 93 3.85 8.31 -9.52
N ILE A 94 4.10 8.22 -8.22
CA ILE A 94 4.60 9.33 -7.40
C ILE A 94 6.12 9.32 -7.39
N PRO A 95 6.80 10.40 -7.83
CA PRO A 95 8.25 10.50 -7.70
C PRO A 95 8.69 10.44 -6.24
N THR A 96 9.72 9.65 -5.92
CA THR A 96 10.24 9.53 -4.54
C THR A 96 10.66 10.88 -3.94
N ALA A 97 11.09 11.83 -4.78
CA ALA A 97 11.37 13.21 -4.37
C ALA A 97 10.18 13.94 -3.71
N ARG A 98 8.93 13.53 -3.99
CA ARG A 98 7.73 14.09 -3.32
C ARG A 98 7.60 13.68 -1.85
N LEU A 99 8.40 12.70 -1.41
CA LEU A 99 8.37 12.13 -0.07
C LEU A 99 9.61 12.49 0.76
N MET A 100 10.54 13.27 0.21
CA MET A 100 11.85 13.55 0.84
C MET A 100 11.75 14.25 2.21
N ASN A 101 10.66 14.99 2.45
CA ASN A 101 10.42 15.69 3.71
C ASN A 101 9.58 14.87 4.71
N ASN A 102 9.13 13.67 4.31
CA ASN A 102 8.36 12.78 5.17
C ASN A 102 9.30 11.83 5.91
N LYS A 103 8.83 11.28 7.03
CA LYS A 103 9.49 10.14 7.67
C LYS A 103 9.01 8.88 6.96
N ASN A 104 9.91 8.20 6.26
CA ASN A 104 9.59 7.03 5.47
C ASN A 104 10.13 5.77 6.15
N ALA A 105 9.35 4.69 6.08
CA ALA A 105 9.76 3.37 6.50
C ALA A 105 9.34 2.34 5.46
N VAL A 106 10.03 1.20 5.41
CA VAL A 106 9.51 0.00 4.76
C VAL A 106 8.87 -0.88 5.82
N TYR A 107 7.70 -1.44 5.50
CA TYR A 107 7.13 -2.61 6.17
C TYR A 107 7.39 -3.82 5.27
N PHE A 108 8.24 -4.75 5.71
CA PHE A 108 8.67 -5.88 4.88
C PHE A 108 7.53 -6.85 4.56
N TYR A 109 6.63 -7.06 5.53
CA TYR A 109 5.49 -7.96 5.41
C TYR A 109 5.91 -9.41 5.10
N ASN A 110 7.01 -9.85 5.71
CA ASN A 110 7.53 -11.21 5.52
C ASN A 110 6.51 -12.24 6.00
N LYS A 111 6.35 -13.32 5.24
CA LYS A 111 5.35 -14.36 5.50
C LYS A 111 5.58 -15.05 6.84
N GLU A 112 6.85 -15.29 7.18
CA GLU A 112 7.30 -16.01 8.38
C GLU A 112 6.99 -15.23 9.65
N ASN A 113 6.98 -13.90 9.57
CA ASN A 113 6.76 -13.00 10.70
C ASN A 113 5.29 -12.53 10.79
N TYR A 114 4.46 -12.85 9.80
CA TYR A 114 3.07 -12.39 9.77
C TYR A 114 2.17 -13.27 10.65
N MET A 115 1.77 -12.73 11.80
CA MET A 115 0.88 -13.40 12.76
C MET A 115 -0.60 -12.99 12.64
N GLY A 116 -1.02 -12.51 11.46
CA GLY A 116 -2.39 -12.03 11.25
C GLY A 116 -2.60 -10.53 11.53
N PRO A 117 -3.79 -9.99 11.19
CA PRO A 117 -4.06 -8.55 11.25
C PRO A 117 -4.14 -8.01 12.68
N ALA A 118 -4.64 -8.80 13.63
CA ALA A 118 -4.81 -8.39 15.03
C ALA A 118 -3.50 -8.33 15.83
N SER A 119 -2.46 -9.03 15.37
CA SER A 119 -1.17 -9.11 16.07
C SER A 119 -0.36 -7.83 15.90
N GLU A 120 0.54 -7.53 16.84
CA GLU A 120 1.47 -6.41 16.70
C GLU A 120 2.42 -6.63 15.52
N ILE A 121 2.99 -5.53 14.99
CA ILE A 121 4.05 -5.64 13.99
C ILE A 121 5.35 -5.90 14.74
N PRO A 122 6.11 -6.96 14.43
CA PRO A 122 7.46 -7.14 14.96
C PRO A 122 8.34 -5.92 14.67
N TYR A 123 9.25 -5.57 15.58
CA TYR A 123 10.05 -4.34 15.46
C TYR A 123 10.94 -4.38 14.21
N GLU A 124 11.46 -5.56 13.88
CA GLU A 124 12.29 -5.89 12.73
C GLU A 124 11.54 -5.87 11.38
N GLU A 125 10.20 -5.94 11.41
CA GLU A 125 9.39 -5.85 10.19
C GLU A 125 9.27 -4.41 9.68
N ILE A 126 9.66 -3.42 10.49
CA ILE A 126 9.74 -2.02 10.09
C ILE A 126 11.20 -1.59 10.03
N GLN A 127 11.56 -0.85 8.99
CA GLN A 127 12.86 -0.17 8.90
C GLN A 127 12.68 1.26 8.41
N ILE A 128 13.22 2.24 9.15
CA ILE A 128 13.35 3.62 8.64
C ILE A 128 14.30 3.65 7.46
N ILE A 129 13.90 4.34 6.38
CA ILE A 129 14.65 4.39 5.12
C ILE A 129 14.83 5.83 4.65
N ASP A 130 15.88 6.04 3.86
CA ASP A 130 15.95 7.18 2.95
C ASP A 130 15.26 6.79 1.64
N ILE A 131 14.15 7.48 1.34
CA ILE A 131 13.30 7.19 0.19
C ILE A 131 14.00 7.48 -1.16
N LEU A 132 15.03 8.31 -1.16
CA LEU A 132 15.77 8.64 -2.39
C LEU A 132 16.79 7.57 -2.77
N THR A 133 17.18 6.72 -1.83
CA THR A 133 18.21 5.68 -2.01
C THR A 133 17.69 4.26 -1.78
N TYR A 134 16.45 4.11 -1.30
CA TYR A 134 15.83 2.81 -1.10
C TYR A 134 15.66 2.05 -2.44
N PRO A 135 16.08 0.77 -2.51
CA PRO A 135 16.09 0.03 -3.76
C PRO A 135 14.67 -0.20 -4.30
N LYS A 136 14.53 -0.03 -5.62
CA LYS A 136 13.29 -0.35 -6.33
C LYS A 136 12.99 -1.84 -6.23
N CYS A 137 11.72 -2.18 -5.99
CA CYS A 137 11.25 -3.54 -6.11
C CYS A 137 10.96 -3.82 -7.60
N LEU A 138 11.79 -4.68 -8.22
CA LEU A 138 11.79 -4.90 -9.66
C LEU A 138 10.83 -6.02 -10.12
N ALA A 139 10.33 -6.82 -9.19
CA ALA A 139 9.44 -7.95 -9.47
C ALA A 139 8.53 -8.23 -8.29
N LEU A 140 7.47 -9.01 -8.51
CA LEU A 140 6.59 -9.48 -7.45
C LEU A 140 7.35 -10.46 -6.53
N PRO A 141 7.21 -10.34 -5.19
CA PRO A 141 7.77 -11.33 -4.26
C PRO A 141 7.23 -12.74 -4.50
N SER A 142 8.08 -13.75 -4.36
CA SER A 142 7.69 -15.16 -4.52
C SER A 142 6.60 -15.58 -3.53
N ASP A 143 6.65 -15.06 -2.30
CA ASP A 143 5.65 -15.37 -1.28
C ASP A 143 4.27 -14.82 -1.63
N THR A 144 4.21 -13.66 -2.30
CA THR A 144 2.96 -13.12 -2.83
C THR A 144 2.38 -14.03 -3.91
N LEU A 145 3.21 -14.51 -4.84
CA LEU A 145 2.74 -15.42 -5.89
C LEU A 145 2.26 -16.77 -5.32
N ALA A 146 2.98 -17.31 -4.34
CA ALA A 146 2.57 -18.52 -3.63
C ALA A 146 1.22 -18.30 -2.92
N TYR A 147 1.07 -17.18 -2.21
CA TYR A 147 -0.19 -16.80 -1.58
C TYR A 147 -1.35 -16.69 -2.59
N PHE A 148 -1.17 -16.00 -3.72
CA PHE A 148 -2.21 -15.91 -4.75
C PHE A 148 -2.60 -17.29 -5.31
N THR A 149 -1.60 -18.15 -5.55
CA THR A 149 -1.83 -19.51 -6.07
C THR A 149 -2.65 -20.34 -5.09
N ASP A 150 -2.31 -20.32 -3.81
CA ASP A 150 -2.98 -21.10 -2.77
C ASP A 150 -4.40 -20.58 -2.49
N GLU A 151 -4.58 -19.26 -2.40
CA GLU A 151 -5.89 -18.67 -2.14
C GLU A 151 -6.83 -18.79 -3.35
N HIS A 152 -6.31 -18.70 -4.58
CA HIS A 152 -7.13 -18.92 -5.77
C HIS A 152 -7.66 -20.35 -5.84
N LYS A 153 -6.84 -21.36 -5.50
CA LYS A 153 -7.27 -22.77 -5.43
C LYS A 153 -8.38 -23.00 -4.40
N LYS A 154 -8.39 -22.22 -3.32
CA LYS A 154 -9.45 -22.29 -2.29
C LYS A 154 -10.77 -21.66 -2.76
N GLY A 155 -10.78 -20.92 -3.87
CA GLY A 155 -11.98 -20.28 -4.41
C GLY A 155 -12.51 -19.14 -3.54
N VAL A 156 -11.67 -18.56 -2.68
CA VAL A 156 -12.04 -17.46 -1.78
C VAL A 156 -11.52 -16.12 -2.29
N ASN A 157 -12.08 -15.03 -1.79
CA ASN A 157 -11.52 -13.70 -2.03
C ASN A 157 -10.30 -13.48 -1.13
N PHE A 158 -9.23 -12.92 -1.69
CA PHE A 158 -7.97 -12.71 -0.97
C PHE A 158 -7.35 -11.34 -1.25
N GLY A 159 -6.40 -10.95 -0.41
CA GLY A 159 -5.78 -9.63 -0.46
C GLY A 159 -4.75 -9.51 -1.58
N MET A 160 -4.95 -8.59 -2.52
CA MET A 160 -4.05 -8.40 -3.68
C MET A 160 -2.66 -7.82 -3.35
N PHE A 161 -2.38 -7.46 -2.09
CA PHE A 161 -1.10 -6.90 -1.66
C PHE A 161 -0.46 -7.70 -0.52
N ALA A 162 -0.91 -8.92 -0.27
CA ALA A 162 -0.34 -9.76 0.78
C ALA A 162 1.13 -10.09 0.48
N HIS A 163 1.98 -10.00 1.51
CA HIS A 163 3.42 -10.31 1.43
C HIS A 163 4.22 -9.47 0.45
N ILE A 164 3.66 -8.33 0.03
CA ILE A 164 4.40 -7.31 -0.69
C ILE A 164 4.95 -6.32 0.34
N PRO A 165 6.25 -5.95 0.29
CA PRO A 165 6.76 -4.85 1.10
C PRO A 165 6.02 -3.55 0.79
N HIS A 166 5.70 -2.76 1.80
CA HIS A 166 5.03 -1.46 1.62
C HIS A 166 5.92 -0.33 2.10
N ILE A 167 5.94 0.78 1.37
CA ILE A 167 6.50 2.03 1.89
C ILE A 167 5.42 2.73 2.71
N LEU A 168 5.76 3.04 3.95
CA LEU A 168 4.94 3.78 4.90
C LEU A 168 5.50 5.19 4.98
N SER A 169 4.73 6.16 4.49
CA SER A 169 5.09 7.58 4.55
C SER A 169 4.28 8.26 5.65
N LEU A 170 4.96 8.72 6.71
CA LEU A 170 4.37 9.59 7.72
C LEU A 170 4.54 11.05 7.29
N GLY A 171 3.43 11.64 6.83
CA GLY A 171 3.37 12.98 6.27
C GLY A 171 2.54 13.04 4.99
N ASN A 172 2.37 14.25 4.47
CA ASN A 172 1.51 14.53 3.33
C ASN A 172 2.26 14.40 2.01
N ILE A 173 1.55 14.01 0.94
CA ILE A 173 2.17 13.81 -0.38
C ILE A 173 1.43 14.64 -1.42
N ASN A 174 2.13 15.59 -2.02
CA ASN A 174 1.60 16.40 -3.11
C ASN A 174 1.56 15.58 -4.42
N ILE A 175 0.36 15.38 -4.94
CA ILE A 175 0.08 14.64 -6.18
C ILE A 175 -0.23 15.54 -7.38
N LYS A 176 -0.03 16.87 -7.25
CA LYS A 176 -0.22 17.81 -8.35
C LYS A 176 0.69 17.46 -9.53
N GLY A 177 0.08 17.23 -10.69
CA GLY A 177 0.79 16.91 -11.92
C GLY A 177 1.50 15.56 -11.89
N VAL A 178 1.16 14.68 -10.94
CA VAL A 178 1.66 13.30 -10.92
C VAL A 178 0.95 12.48 -12.00
N ASN A 179 1.71 11.64 -12.69
CA ASN A 179 1.18 10.72 -13.69
C ASN A 179 0.16 9.76 -13.07
N MET A 180 -0.87 9.43 -13.84
CA MET A 180 -1.85 8.41 -13.50
C MET A 180 -1.70 7.25 -14.49
N ILE A 181 -1.42 6.07 -13.96
CA ILE A 181 -1.24 4.87 -14.76
C ILE A 181 -2.34 3.87 -14.45
N ASN A 182 -2.73 3.08 -15.45
CA ASN A 182 -3.59 1.93 -15.25
C ASN A 182 -2.71 0.73 -14.89
N TRP A 183 -3.08 -0.02 -13.85
CA TRP A 183 -2.30 -1.19 -13.43
C TRP A 183 -2.19 -2.30 -14.48
N CYS A 184 -3.04 -2.35 -15.51
CA CYS A 184 -2.90 -3.32 -16.60
C CYS A 184 -1.95 -2.85 -17.72
N ALA A 185 -1.48 -1.60 -17.67
CA ALA A 185 -0.50 -1.10 -18.62
C ALA A 185 0.89 -1.69 -18.30
N PRO A 186 1.56 -2.34 -19.27
CA PRO A 186 2.91 -2.84 -19.08
C PRO A 186 3.90 -1.73 -18.70
N VAL A 187 4.95 -2.11 -17.99
CA VAL A 187 6.07 -1.21 -17.68
C VAL A 187 6.71 -0.78 -19.00
N GLN A 188 6.78 0.52 -19.25
CA GLN A 188 7.54 1.06 -20.39
C GLN A 188 9.03 1.01 -20.02
N ILE A 189 9.81 0.30 -20.85
CA ILE A 189 11.26 0.12 -20.70
C ILE A 189 11.98 1.23 -21.46
#